data_AF-A0A378QL30-F1
#
_entry.id   AF-A0A378QL30-F1
#
_cell.length_a   1.000
_cell.length_b   1.000
_cell.length_c   1.000
_cell.angle_alpha   90.00
_cell.angle_beta   90.00
_cell.angle_gamma   90.00
#
_symmetry.space_group_name_H-M   'P 1'
#
loop_
_entity.id
_entity.type
_entity.pdbx_description
1 polymer ?
#
loop_
_entity_poly.entity_id
_entity_poly.type
_entity_poly.pdbx_seq_one_letter_code
_entity_poly.pdbx_strand_id
1 'polypeptide(L)'
;MVGVGYINDISTIGPFYIPELTSCLYCNKDIYLERTNYDEKVIRINNAYKAPSTIVNNFFAGAMISSEIIKFFAKDYDGMLSINNIIGIHNKTFLLEKIKIEKSPNCIYCGGEYHV
;
A
#
# COMPACT_ATOMS: atom_id res chain seq x y z
N MET A 1 -9.68 0.25 -4.82
CA MET A 1 -8.66 1.34 -4.81
C MET A 1 -7.33 0.73 -4.47
N VAL A 2 -6.23 1.16 -5.08
CA VAL A 2 -4.90 0.58 -4.85
C VAL A 2 -3.86 1.68 -4.68
N GLY A 3 -3.03 1.56 -3.64
CA GLY A 3 -1.89 2.44 -3.43
C GLY A 3 -0.76 2.08 -4.41
N VAL A 4 -0.14 3.08 -5.03
CA VAL A 4 1.02 2.91 -5.92
C VAL A 4 1.96 4.08 -5.71
N GLY A 5 3.25 3.80 -5.60
CA GLY A 5 4.25 4.84 -5.51
C GLY A 5 5.62 4.31 -5.17
N TYR A 6 6.34 5.08 -4.36
CA TYR A 6 7.67 4.73 -3.89
C TYR A 6 7.99 5.41 -2.56
N ILE A 7 8.85 4.77 -1.79
CA ILE A 7 9.47 5.31 -0.58
C ILE A 7 10.97 5.34 -0.86
N ASN A 8 11.51 6.51 -1.21
CA ASN A 8 12.89 6.64 -1.67
C ASN A 8 13.19 5.67 -2.83
N ASP A 9 14.12 4.73 -2.62
CA ASP A 9 14.57 3.71 -3.57
C ASP A 9 13.79 2.39 -3.48
N ILE A 10 12.62 2.39 -2.84
CA ILE A 10 11.71 1.25 -2.75
C ILE A 10 10.45 1.55 -3.56
N SER A 11 10.16 0.75 -4.58
CA SER A 11 8.90 0.81 -5.34
C SER A 11 7.80 0.08 -4.58
N THR A 12 6.62 0.70 -4.45
CA THR A 12 5.55 0.15 -3.62
C THR A 12 4.21 0.05 -4.35
N ILE A 13 3.48 -1.03 -4.08
CA ILE A 13 2.06 -1.17 -4.43
C ILE A 13 1.26 -1.75 -3.25
N GLY A 14 -0.04 -1.50 -3.23
CA GLY A 14 -0.99 -2.10 -2.30
C GLY A 14 -1.33 -1.24 -1.06
N PRO A 15 -2.27 -1.74 -0.22
CA PRO A 15 -3.07 -2.93 -0.48
C PRO A 15 -4.04 -2.69 -1.65
N PHE A 16 -4.36 -3.75 -2.39
CA PHE A 16 -5.41 -3.71 -3.39
C PHE A 16 -6.75 -3.91 -2.69
N TYR A 17 -7.43 -2.79 -2.45
CA TYR A 17 -8.70 -2.76 -1.75
C TYR A 17 -9.85 -3.09 -2.71
N ILE A 18 -10.51 -4.20 -2.41
CA ILE A 18 -11.79 -4.64 -2.96
C ILE A 18 -12.81 -4.51 -1.83
N PRO A 19 -13.85 -3.68 -1.99
CA PRO A 19 -14.89 -3.52 -0.99
C PRO A 19 -15.38 -4.87 -0.48
N GLU A 20 -15.54 -4.98 0.84
CA GLU A 20 -16.09 -6.16 1.52
C GLU A 20 -15.25 -7.44 1.44
N LEU A 21 -14.24 -7.52 0.56
CA LEU A 21 -13.42 -8.72 0.39
C LEU A 21 -12.04 -8.58 1.05
N THR A 22 -11.38 -7.44 0.89
CA THR A 22 -9.99 -7.25 1.33
C THR A 22 -9.83 -6.15 2.36
N SER A 23 -8.68 -6.11 3.02
CA SER A 23 -8.32 -5.08 3.97
C SER A 23 -8.02 -3.76 3.27
N CYS A 24 -8.48 -2.66 3.87
CA CYS A 24 -8.01 -1.33 3.51
C CYS A 24 -6.71 -1.00 4.26
N LEU A 25 -6.03 0.07 3.85
CA LEU A 25 -4.79 0.54 4.49
C LEU A 25 -4.95 0.78 6.01
N TYR A 26 -6.14 1.22 6.42
CA TYR A 26 -6.46 1.58 7.81
C TYR A 26 -6.77 0.37 8.70
N CYS A 27 -6.76 -0.85 8.16
CA CYS A 27 -6.90 -2.05 9.01
C CYS A 27 -5.66 -2.31 9.86
N ASN A 28 -4.49 -1.77 9.50
CA ASN A 28 -3.25 -1.88 10.27
C ASN A 28 -2.77 -0.49 10.74
N LYS A 29 -2.88 -0.24 12.05
CA LYS A 29 -2.48 1.03 12.68
C LYS A 29 -0.96 1.23 12.76
N ASP A 30 -0.17 0.18 12.59
CA ASP A 30 1.30 0.30 12.57
C ASP A 30 1.77 0.96 11.26
N ILE A 31 0.95 0.90 10.20
CA ILE A 31 1.23 1.51 8.90
C ILE A 31 0.56 2.87 8.80
N TYR A 32 -0.70 2.96 9.21
CA TYR A 32 -1.43 4.22 9.26
C TYR A 32 -1.31 4.84 10.66
N LEU A 33 -0.41 5.80 10.80
CA LEU A 33 -0.34 6.65 11.98
C LEU A 33 -1.27 7.85 11.79
N GLU A 34 -2.27 7.97 12.65
CA GLU A 34 -2.97 9.25 12.82
C GLU A 34 -1.92 10.30 13.22
N ARG A 35 -2.01 11.50 12.63
CA ARG A 35 -1.13 12.62 13.01
C ARG A 35 -1.44 13.01 14.46
N THR A 36 -0.72 12.40 15.40
CA THR A 36 -0.79 12.71 16.83
C THR A 36 0.29 13.71 17.24
N ASN A 37 1.33 13.88 16.42
CA ASN A 37 2.44 14.78 16.71
C ASN A 37 2.25 16.13 15.99
N TYR A 38 1.97 17.16 16.78
CA TYR A 38 1.76 18.54 16.33
C TYR A 38 3.03 19.40 16.46
N ASP A 39 4.21 18.79 16.62
CA ASP A 39 5.47 19.52 16.66
C ASP A 39 5.71 20.28 15.34
N GLU A 40 5.71 21.60 15.43
CA GLU A 40 5.91 22.51 14.30
C GLU A 40 7.22 22.25 13.55
N LYS A 41 8.29 21.80 14.24
CA LYS A 41 9.57 21.49 13.59
C LYS A 41 9.46 20.27 12.70
N VAL A 42 8.77 19.22 13.17
CA VAL A 42 8.52 17.99 12.38
C VAL A 42 7.68 18.33 11.17
N ILE A 43 6.63 19.14 11.34
CA ILE A 43 5.78 19.61 10.24
C ILE A 43 6.61 20.39 9.22
N ARG A 44 7.46 21.31 9.66
CA ARG A 44 8.32 22.11 8.77
C ARG A 44 9.30 21.23 7.98
N ILE A 45 9.89 20.22 8.60
CA ILE A 45 10.79 19.28 7.92
C ILE A 45 10.03 18.46 6.87
N ASN A 46 8.88 17.90 7.23
CA ASN A 46 8.05 17.11 6.32
C ASN A 46 7.55 17.93 5.12
N ASN A 47 7.24 19.22 5.33
CA ASN A 47 6.83 20.11 4.24
C ASN A 47 7.99 20.47 3.28
N ALA A 48 9.23 20.49 3.78
CA ALA A 48 10.41 20.74 2.95
C ALA A 48 10.93 19.48 2.24
N TYR A 49 10.49 18.29 2.68
CA TYR A 49 10.93 17.02 2.14
C TYR A 49 10.52 16.84 0.68
N LYS A 50 11.46 16.35 -0.13
CA LYS A 50 11.22 15.93 -1.51
C LYS A 50 11.75 14.52 -1.66
N ALA A 51 10.87 13.59 -2.02
CA ALA A 51 11.27 12.22 -2.26
C ALA A 51 12.23 12.16 -3.47
N PRO A 52 13.37 11.46 -3.36
CA PRO A 52 14.29 11.26 -4.48
C PRO A 52 13.65 10.31 -5.49
N SER A 53 13.01 10.88 -6.51
CA SER A 53 12.38 10.10 -7.57
C SER A 53 13.40 9.59 -8.58
N THR A 54 13.22 8.36 -9.04
CA THR A 54 13.99 7.79 -10.15
C THR A 54 13.04 7.14 -11.15
N ILE A 55 13.46 7.05 -12.42
CA ILE A 55 12.68 6.34 -13.44
C ILE A 55 12.45 4.87 -13.07
N VAL A 56 13.43 4.26 -12.41
CA VAL A 56 13.40 2.86 -11.97
C VAL A 56 12.25 2.63 -10.99
N ASN A 57 12.08 3.54 -10.02
CA ASN A 57 11.02 3.44 -9.03
C ASN A 57 9.63 3.39 -9.68
N ASN A 58 9.37 4.35 -10.54
CA ASN A 58 8.09 4.49 -11.22
C ASN A 58 7.83 3.32 -12.17
N PHE A 59 8.87 2.85 -12.87
CA PHE A 59 8.76 1.73 -13.79
C PHE A 59 8.35 0.44 -13.05
N PHE A 60 9.04 0.09 -11.96
CA PHE A 60 8.68 -1.10 -11.18
C PHE A 60 7.29 -0.99 -10.56
N ALA A 61 6.98 0.15 -9.92
CA ALA A 61 5.66 0.34 -9.30
C ALA A 61 4.52 0.25 -10.35
N GLY A 62 4.70 0.89 -11.51
CA GLY A 62 3.77 0.88 -12.63
C GLY A 62 3.59 -0.53 -13.25
N ALA A 63 4.69 -1.25 -13.46
CA ALA A 63 4.65 -2.61 -13.99
C ALA A 63 3.95 -3.58 -13.02
N MET A 64 4.29 -3.52 -11.74
CA MET A 64 3.65 -4.34 -10.71
C MET A 64 2.15 -4.07 -10.65
N ILE A 65 1.72 -2.80 -10.59
CA ILE A 65 0.28 -2.52 -10.52
C ILE A 65 -0.46 -2.92 -11.78
N SER A 66 0.15 -2.75 -12.95
CA SER A 66 -0.46 -3.17 -14.22
C SER A 66 -0.71 -4.67 -14.23
N SER A 67 0.23 -5.47 -13.71
CA SER A 67 0.05 -6.92 -13.55
C SER A 67 -1.11 -7.25 -12.61
N GLU A 68 -1.23 -6.58 -11.47
CA GLU A 68 -2.33 -6.80 -10.51
C GLU A 68 -3.69 -6.41 -11.09
N ILE A 69 -3.76 -5.32 -11.86
CA ILE A 69 -5.00 -4.88 -12.53
C ILE A 69 -5.45 -5.92 -13.56
N ILE A 70 -4.54 -6.48 -14.36
CA ILE A 70 -4.87 -7.53 -15.33
C ILE A 70 -5.44 -8.76 -14.60
N LYS A 71 -4.79 -9.21 -13.53
CA LYS A 71 -5.26 -10.33 -12.71
C LYS A 71 -6.64 -10.06 -12.08
N PHE A 72 -6.85 -8.85 -11.58
CA PHE A 72 -8.14 -8.42 -11.06
C PHE A 72 -9.25 -8.55 -12.11
N PHE A 73 -9.04 -8.07 -13.34
CA PHE A 73 -10.01 -8.21 -14.43
C PHE A 73 -10.21 -9.66 -14.87
N ALA A 74 -9.16 -10.49 -14.80
CA ALA A 74 -9.25 -11.93 -15.03
C ALA A 74 -9.92 -12.69 -13.87
N LYS A 75 -10.27 -12.01 -12.77
CA LYS A 75 -10.76 -12.61 -11.51
C LYS A 75 -9.77 -13.60 -10.88
N ASP A 76 -8.48 -13.45 -11.18
CA ASP A 76 -7.39 -14.22 -10.59
C ASP A 76 -6.92 -13.56 -9.29
N TYR A 77 -7.75 -13.62 -8.25
CA TYR A 77 -7.42 -13.02 -6.96
C TYR A 77 -6.30 -13.76 -6.21
N ASP A 78 -6.16 -15.07 -6.44
CA ASP A 78 -5.10 -15.88 -5.83
C ASP A 78 -3.71 -15.51 -6.37
N GLY A 79 -3.64 -15.10 -7.64
CA GLY A 79 -2.42 -14.60 -8.27
C GLY A 79 -2.01 -13.18 -7.85
N MET A 80 -2.89 -12.43 -7.18
CA MET A 80 -2.63 -11.04 -6.80
C MET A 80 -1.83 -10.94 -5.49
N LEU A 81 -0.63 -10.37 -5.56
CA LEU A 81 0.25 -10.24 -4.40
C LEU A 81 -0.21 -9.15 -3.44
N SER A 82 -0.89 -8.12 -3.95
CA SER A 82 -1.27 -6.94 -3.18
C SER A 82 -2.61 -7.06 -2.46
N ILE A 83 -3.31 -8.20 -2.59
CA ILE A 83 -4.48 -8.54 -1.78
C ILE A 83 -4.03 -8.69 -0.32
N ASN A 84 -4.60 -7.87 0.57
CA ASN A 84 -4.25 -7.86 2.00
C ASN A 84 -2.75 -7.61 2.29
N ASN A 85 -2.01 -6.99 1.37
CA ASN A 85 -0.58 -6.77 1.53
C ASN A 85 -0.12 -5.46 0.87
N ILE A 86 0.85 -4.79 1.48
CA ILE A 86 1.71 -3.82 0.79
C ILE A 86 2.95 -4.54 0.34
N ILE A 87 3.31 -4.37 -0.93
CA ILE A 87 4.49 -4.95 -1.56
C ILE A 87 5.50 -3.84 -1.82
N GLY A 88 6.75 -4.06 -1.41
CA GLY A 88 7.88 -3.20 -1.70
C GLY A 88 8.97 -3.94 -2.47
N ILE A 89 9.55 -3.34 -3.51
CA ILE A 89 10.76 -3.84 -4.16
C ILE A 89 11.87 -2.83 -3.97
N HIS A 90 12.97 -3.27 -3.35
CA HIS A 90 14.18 -2.48 -3.20
C HIS A 90 14.93 -2.43 -4.53
N ASN A 91 15.08 -1.25 -5.11
CA ASN A 91 15.65 -1.12 -6.45
C ASN A 91 17.16 -1.46 -6.53
N LYS A 92 17.86 -1.50 -5.40
CA LYS A 92 19.29 -1.83 -5.34
C LYS A 92 19.57 -3.32 -5.16
N THR A 93 18.72 -4.02 -4.42
CA THR A 93 18.97 -5.42 -3.99
C THR A 93 17.96 -6.40 -4.59
N PHE A 94 16.90 -5.90 -5.22
CA PHE A 94 15.74 -6.69 -5.65
C PHE A 94 15.07 -7.47 -4.51
N LEU A 95 15.28 -7.04 -3.26
CA LEU A 95 14.55 -7.59 -2.13
C LEU A 95 13.07 -7.24 -2.25
N LEU A 96 12.23 -8.27 -2.21
CA LEU A 96 10.78 -8.15 -2.12
C LEU A 96 10.38 -8.13 -0.64
N GLU A 97 9.86 -7.00 -0.20
CA GLU A 97 9.24 -6.86 1.12
C GLU A 97 7.72 -6.97 1.02
N LYS A 98 7.12 -7.59 2.03
CA LYS A 98 5.69 -7.80 2.11
C LYS A 98 5.22 -7.46 3.51
N ILE A 99 4.36 -6.45 3.61
CA ILE A 99 3.70 -6.09 4.86
C ILE A 99 2.26 -6.59 4.77
N LYS A 100 1.92 -7.59 5.58
CA LYS A 100 0.56 -8.13 5.67
C LYS A 100 -0.35 -7.16 6.40
N ILE A 101 -1.54 -6.94 5.84
CA ILE A 101 -2.61 -6.15 6.42
C ILE A 101 -3.81 -7.07 6.60
N GLU A 102 -4.09 -7.46 7.84
CA GLU A 102 -5.24 -8.30 8.14
C GLU A 102 -6.51 -7.46 8.13
N LYS A 103 -7.58 -7.99 7.51
CA LYS A 103 -8.86 -7.30 7.49
C LYS A 103 -9.43 -7.30 8.91
N SER A 104 -9.68 -6.10 9.44
CA SER A 104 -10.26 -5.93 10.78
C SER A 104 -11.76 -5.67 10.69
N PRO A 105 -12.62 -6.49 11.33
CA PRO A 105 -14.05 -6.21 11.45
C PRO A 105 -14.36 -4.89 12.18
N ASN A 106 -13.44 -4.44 13.03
CA ASN A 106 -13.55 -3.20 13.81
C ASN A 106 -12.92 -1.99 13.09
N CYS A 107 -12.49 -2.13 11.84
CA CYS A 107 -11.96 -1.01 11.09
C CYS A 107 -13.07 0.02 10.85
N ILE A 108 -12.88 1.27 11.30
CA ILE A 108 -13.90 2.32 11.14
C ILE A 108 -14.19 2.70 9.67
N TYR A 109 -13.32 2.29 8.74
CA TYR A 109 -13.43 2.61 7.31
C TYR A 109 -13.98 1.47 6.46
N CYS A 110 -13.57 0.22 6.72
CA CYS A 110 -13.99 -0.94 5.92
C CYS A 110 -14.44 -2.14 6.76
N GLY A 111 -14.62 -1.95 8.07
CA GLY A 111 -15.14 -2.93 9.00
C GLY A 111 -16.67 -2.99 8.97
N GLY A 112 -17.21 -3.98 9.67
CA GLY A 112 -18.62 -4.37 9.66
C GLY A 112 -18.78 -5.87 9.37
N GLU A 113 -19.67 -6.51 10.13
CA GLU A 113 -20.25 -7.81 9.77
C GLU A 113 -21.41 -7.55 8.81
N TYR A 114 -21.39 -8.16 7.64
CA TYR A 114 -22.59 -8.31 6.84
C TYR A 114 -23.02 -9.77 6.93
N HIS A 115 -24.23 -9.95 7.46
CA HIS A 115 -25.00 -11.17 7.28
C HIS A 115 -25.23 -11.34 5.77
N VAL A 116 -24.61 -12.37 5.19
CA VAL A 116 -24.95 -12.87 3.86
C VAL A 116 -26.27 -13.64 3.95
#